data_AF-A0A7C3JRD3-F1
#
_entry.id   AF-A0A7C3JRD3-F1
#
_cell.length_a   1.000
_cell.length_b   1.000
_cell.length_c   1.000
_cell.angle_alpha   90.00
_cell.angle_beta   90.00
_cell.angle_gamma   90.00
#
_symmetry.space_group_name_H-M   'P 1'
#
loop_
_entity.id
_entity.type
_entity.pdbx_description
1 polymer ?
#
loop_
_entity_poly.entity_id
_entity_poly.type
_entity_poly.pdbx_seq_one_letter_code
_entity_poly.pdbx_strand_id
1 'polypeptide(L)'
;MKMTNYLALFSLVFLSACTSLQVGSEFAAGRRALLAGNPESALGYFQSAAQKDPDYQYGTALKQGIWSYVGRSEYAMGRLPQARQTLEKALASNNDEYITRLYLGLALARSGERQRGLKEIEGGMRGINDWLEYITEAHRFSYGQYWDPSLDIRKAIRSNLAMASSREFDWQQLIANGEWIAMRMEEEGDRARQDEARERSRENDGPDSPGGR
;
A
#
# COMPACT_ATOMS: atom_id res chain seq x y z
N MET A 1 -48.19 -9.07 -11.75
CA MET A 1 -47.00 -9.80 -11.24
C MET A 1 -45.71 -9.05 -11.64
N LYS A 2 -45.41 -7.89 -11.03
CA LYS A 2 -44.14 -7.13 -11.25
C LYS A 2 -43.72 -6.20 -10.10
N MET A 3 -44.38 -6.21 -8.93
CA MET A 3 -44.10 -5.24 -7.85
C MET A 3 -43.36 -5.82 -6.65
N THR A 4 -43.39 -7.15 -6.46
CA THR A 4 -42.66 -7.86 -5.42
C THR A 4 -41.15 -7.98 -5.68
N ASN A 5 -40.69 -7.82 -6.93
CA ASN A 5 -39.26 -7.87 -7.26
C ASN A 5 -38.51 -6.56 -6.95
N TYR A 6 -39.19 -5.41 -6.85
CA TYR A 6 -38.54 -4.12 -6.59
C TYR A 6 -38.22 -3.90 -5.10
N LEU A 7 -39.04 -4.44 -4.19
CA LEU A 7 -38.79 -4.39 -2.74
C LEU A 7 -37.60 -5.27 -2.33
N ALA A 8 -37.42 -6.43 -2.97
CA ALA A 8 -36.25 -7.29 -2.75
C ALA A 8 -34.95 -6.62 -3.25
N LEU A 9 -34.98 -5.92 -4.39
CA LEU A 9 -33.82 -5.20 -4.91
C LEU A 9 -33.39 -4.03 -4.00
N PHE A 10 -34.33 -3.33 -3.38
CA PHE A 10 -34.01 -2.20 -2.50
C PHE A 10 -33.36 -2.66 -1.19
N SER A 11 -33.82 -3.78 -0.60
CA SER A 11 -33.24 -4.33 0.64
C SER A 11 -31.82 -4.90 0.48
N LEU A 12 -31.48 -5.45 -0.68
CA LEU A 12 -30.12 -5.95 -0.98
C LEU A 12 -29.07 -4.84 -1.11
N VAL A 13 -29.48 -3.64 -1.55
CA VAL A 13 -28.60 -2.48 -1.69
C VAL A 13 -28.23 -1.88 -0.33
N PHE A 14 -29.17 -1.81 0.62
CA PHE A 14 -28.89 -1.27 1.96
C PHE A 14 -27.99 -2.17 2.82
N LEU A 15 -28.11 -3.49 2.71
CA LEU A 15 -27.26 -4.42 3.47
C LEU A 15 -25.81 -4.42 2.98
N SER A 16 -25.60 -4.27 1.67
CA SER A 16 -24.25 -4.24 1.07
C SER A 16 -23.48 -2.97 1.45
N ALA A 17 -24.17 -1.83 1.58
CA ALA A 17 -23.56 -0.56 1.96
C ALA A 17 -22.97 -0.59 3.39
N CYS A 18 -23.67 -1.18 4.36
CA CYS A 18 -23.17 -1.29 5.74
C CYS A 18 -21.89 -2.15 5.84
N THR A 19 -21.82 -3.25 5.08
CA THR A 19 -20.63 -4.12 5.05
C THR A 19 -19.42 -3.38 4.48
N SER A 20 -19.58 -2.63 3.39
CA SER A 20 -18.47 -1.87 2.78
C SER A 20 -17.91 -0.78 3.72
N LEU A 21 -18.79 -0.09 4.44
CA LEU A 21 -18.39 0.91 5.44
C LEU A 21 -17.64 0.26 6.61
N GLN A 22 -18.11 -0.88 7.08
CA GLN A 22 -17.46 -1.62 8.16
C GLN A 22 -16.06 -2.08 7.74
N VAL A 23 -15.91 -2.70 6.57
CA VAL A 23 -14.60 -3.13 6.03
C VAL A 23 -13.64 -1.94 5.93
N GLY A 24 -14.08 -0.81 5.38
CA GLY A 24 -13.24 0.39 5.27
C GLY A 24 -12.79 0.94 6.62
N SER A 25 -13.66 0.91 7.64
CA SER A 25 -13.32 1.37 8.99
C SER A 25 -12.35 0.44 9.73
N GLU A 26 -12.52 -0.87 9.61
CA GLU A 26 -11.60 -1.88 10.16
C GLU A 26 -10.24 -1.76 9.48
N PHE A 27 -10.24 -1.65 8.15
CA PHE A 27 -9.01 -1.45 7.39
C PHE A 27 -8.26 -0.19 7.83
N ALA A 28 -8.96 0.94 7.99
CA ALA A 28 -8.36 2.18 8.48
C ALA A 28 -7.80 2.04 9.91
N ALA A 29 -8.47 1.30 10.79
CA ALA A 29 -7.97 0.98 12.13
C ALA A 29 -6.71 0.10 12.06
N GLY A 30 -6.69 -0.89 11.18
CA GLY A 30 -5.53 -1.74 10.91
C GLY A 30 -4.31 -0.93 10.44
N ARG A 31 -4.49 -0.04 9.46
CA ARG A 31 -3.41 0.86 9.00
C ARG A 31 -2.87 1.73 10.11
N ARG A 32 -3.75 2.34 10.91
CA ARG A 32 -3.35 3.16 12.04
C ARG A 32 -2.53 2.36 13.05
N ALA A 33 -2.96 1.14 13.38
CA ALA A 33 -2.23 0.25 14.29
C ALA A 33 -0.86 -0.14 13.71
N LEU A 34 -0.78 -0.47 12.42
CA LEU A 34 0.47 -0.84 11.76
C LEU A 34 1.47 0.32 11.77
N LEU A 35 1.04 1.53 11.39
CA LEU A 35 1.86 2.74 11.40
C LEU A 35 2.28 3.16 12.82
N ALA A 36 1.47 2.83 13.83
CA ALA A 36 1.79 3.05 15.24
C ALA A 36 2.72 1.97 15.83
N GLY A 37 3.20 1.01 15.04
CA GLY A 37 4.06 -0.06 15.53
C GLY A 37 3.35 -1.12 16.36
N ASN A 38 2.03 -1.27 16.21
CA ASN A 38 1.23 -2.31 16.85
C ASN A 38 0.73 -3.34 15.80
N PRO A 39 1.62 -4.22 15.31
CA PRO A 39 1.29 -5.13 14.21
C PRO A 39 0.32 -6.24 14.63
N GLU A 40 0.23 -6.58 15.91
CA GLU A 40 -0.73 -7.57 16.41
C GLU A 40 -2.17 -7.05 16.29
N SER A 41 -2.43 -5.82 16.75
CA SER A 41 -3.75 -5.21 16.57
C SER A 41 -4.05 -4.96 15.10
N ALA A 42 -3.04 -4.53 14.32
CA ALA A 42 -3.18 -4.37 12.88
C ALA A 42 -3.63 -5.66 12.19
N LEU A 43 -2.97 -6.78 12.50
CA LEU A 43 -3.30 -8.09 11.97
C LEU A 43 -4.76 -8.47 12.27
N GLY A 44 -5.22 -8.27 13.50
CA GLY A 44 -6.61 -8.55 13.89
C GLY A 44 -7.62 -7.75 13.06
N TYR A 45 -7.37 -6.45 12.86
CA TYR A 45 -8.23 -5.61 12.02
C TYR A 45 -8.22 -6.04 10.55
N PHE A 46 -7.05 -6.31 9.98
CA PHE A 46 -6.96 -6.71 8.58
C PHE A 46 -7.58 -8.08 8.32
N GLN A 47 -7.45 -9.04 9.25
CA GLN A 47 -8.13 -10.33 9.16
C GLN A 47 -9.65 -10.18 9.27
N SER A 48 -10.13 -9.32 10.17
CA SER A 48 -11.56 -9.01 10.29
C SER A 48 -12.14 -8.42 9.00
N ALA A 49 -11.39 -7.51 8.36
CA ALA A 49 -11.75 -6.93 7.07
C ALA A 49 -11.73 -7.98 5.94
N ALA A 50 -10.65 -8.79 5.86
CA ALA A 50 -10.49 -9.84 4.84
C ALA A 50 -11.55 -10.94 4.93
N GLN A 51 -12.08 -11.23 6.13
CA GLN A 51 -13.18 -12.18 6.31
C GLN A 51 -14.50 -11.67 5.72
N LYS A 52 -14.72 -10.35 5.75
CA LYS A 52 -15.95 -9.73 5.23
C LYS A 52 -15.85 -9.44 3.74
N ASP A 53 -14.66 -9.02 3.30
CA ASP A 53 -14.36 -8.73 1.90
C ASP A 53 -12.92 -9.17 1.59
N PRO A 54 -12.72 -10.40 1.08
CA PRO A 54 -11.40 -10.93 0.75
C PRO A 54 -10.74 -10.25 -0.45
N ASP A 55 -11.53 -9.52 -1.25
CA ASP A 55 -11.09 -8.82 -2.46
C ASP A 55 -10.91 -7.31 -2.22
N TYR A 56 -11.05 -6.86 -0.97
CA TYR A 56 -10.93 -5.44 -0.61
C TYR A 56 -9.60 -4.84 -1.08
N GLN A 57 -9.69 -3.73 -1.80
CA GLN A 57 -8.57 -2.97 -2.33
C GLN A 57 -8.54 -1.58 -1.68
N TYR A 58 -7.37 -1.20 -1.17
CA TYR A 58 -7.12 0.14 -0.67
C TYR A 58 -6.29 0.97 -1.64
N GLY A 59 -6.56 2.26 -1.68
CA GLY A 59 -5.85 3.22 -2.53
C GLY A 59 -6.54 3.44 -3.87
N THR A 60 -6.39 4.65 -4.41
CA THR A 60 -6.96 5.03 -5.72
C THR A 60 -5.93 4.92 -6.83
N ALA A 61 -4.76 5.54 -6.63
CA ALA A 61 -3.65 5.53 -7.59
C ALA A 61 -2.78 4.27 -7.48
N LEU A 62 -2.31 3.95 -6.27
CA LEU A 62 -1.62 2.70 -5.96
C LEU A 62 -2.57 1.80 -5.17
N LYS A 63 -3.16 0.80 -5.85
CA LYS A 63 -4.06 -0.16 -5.23
C LYS A 63 -3.27 -1.25 -4.52
N GLN A 64 -3.70 -1.58 -3.30
CA GLN A 64 -3.11 -2.64 -2.49
C GLN A 64 -4.25 -3.51 -1.91
N GLY A 65 -4.17 -4.83 -2.13
CA GLY A 65 -5.14 -5.76 -1.60
C GLY A 65 -5.02 -5.97 -0.08
N ILE A 66 -6.13 -6.36 0.54
CA ILE A 66 -6.18 -6.62 2.00
C ILE A 66 -5.14 -7.67 2.46
N TRP A 67 -4.89 -8.70 1.64
CA TRP A 67 -3.92 -9.75 1.96
C TRP A 67 -2.48 -9.25 1.99
N SER A 68 -2.15 -8.17 1.25
CA SER A 68 -0.87 -7.46 1.41
C SER A 68 -0.67 -7.03 2.85
N TYR A 69 -1.68 -6.38 3.44
CA TYR A 69 -1.62 -5.85 4.80
C TYR A 69 -1.59 -6.93 5.88
N VAL A 70 -2.28 -8.05 5.65
CA VAL A 70 -2.17 -9.24 6.52
C VAL A 70 -0.72 -9.74 6.52
N GLY A 71 -0.13 -9.98 5.36
CA GLY A 71 1.25 -10.47 5.25
C GLY A 71 2.29 -9.50 5.79
N ARG A 72 2.09 -8.19 5.61
CA ARG A 72 2.92 -7.12 6.20
C ARG A 72 2.89 -7.12 7.72
N SER A 73 1.71 -7.34 8.30
CA SER A 73 1.54 -7.40 9.75
C SER A 73 2.17 -8.67 10.31
N GLU A 74 2.00 -9.82 9.65
CA GLU A 74 2.69 -11.07 10.00
C GLU A 74 4.22 -10.91 9.94
N TYR A 75 4.73 -10.24 8.91
CA TYR A 75 6.15 -9.92 8.78
C TYR A 75 6.64 -9.07 9.95
N ALA A 76 5.92 -8.00 10.29
CA ALA A 76 6.27 -7.11 11.40
C ALA A 76 6.24 -7.82 12.77
N MET A 77 5.46 -8.89 12.92
CA MET A 77 5.46 -9.76 14.10
C MET A 77 6.57 -10.82 14.10
N GLY A 78 7.41 -10.87 13.07
CA GLY A 78 8.43 -11.91 12.90
C GLY A 78 7.85 -13.28 12.53
N ARG A 79 6.56 -13.36 12.17
CA ARG A 79 5.89 -14.60 11.71
C ARG A 79 6.22 -14.86 10.24
N LEU A 80 7.52 -15.02 9.96
CA LEU A 80 8.05 -15.06 8.59
C LEU A 80 7.44 -16.18 7.71
N PRO A 81 7.21 -17.42 8.22
CA PRO A 81 6.57 -18.46 7.42
C PRO A 81 5.14 -18.11 6.99
N GLN A 82 4.36 -17.53 7.90
CA GLN A 82 2.99 -17.09 7.64
C GLN A 82 2.99 -15.92 6.65
N ALA A 83 3.83 -14.90 6.91
CA ALA A 83 3.98 -13.75 6.03
C ALA A 83 4.32 -14.19 4.60
N ARG A 84 5.29 -15.10 4.44
CA ARG A 84 5.66 -15.65 3.14
C ARG A 84 4.45 -16.26 2.42
N GLN A 85 3.72 -17.15 3.09
CA GLN A 85 2.55 -17.82 2.50
C GLN A 85 1.46 -16.83 2.10
N THR A 86 1.16 -15.87 2.98
CA THR A 86 0.13 -14.85 2.74
C THR A 86 0.51 -13.95 1.57
N LEU A 87 1.76 -13.49 1.50
CA LEU A 87 2.25 -12.60 0.44
C LEU A 87 2.38 -13.32 -0.91
N GLU A 88 2.81 -14.59 -0.93
CA GLU A 88 2.78 -15.44 -2.13
C GLU A 88 1.35 -15.55 -2.68
N LYS A 89 0.37 -15.79 -1.81
CA LYS A 89 -1.05 -15.87 -2.19
C LYS A 89 -1.56 -14.53 -2.73
N ALA A 90 -1.22 -13.41 -2.09
CA ALA A 90 -1.63 -12.08 -2.53
C ALA A 90 -1.10 -11.76 -3.94
N LEU A 91 0.15 -12.13 -4.23
CA LEU A 91 0.75 -11.92 -5.55
C LEU A 91 0.19 -12.85 -6.63
N ALA A 92 -0.27 -14.04 -6.26
CA ALA A 92 -0.88 -14.97 -7.22
C ALA A 92 -2.15 -14.40 -7.89
N SER A 93 -2.88 -13.52 -7.18
CA SER A 93 -4.07 -12.84 -7.69
C SER A 93 -3.78 -11.51 -8.40
N ASN A 94 -2.64 -10.87 -8.10
CA ASN A 94 -2.27 -9.57 -8.66
C ASN A 94 -0.74 -9.39 -8.68
N ASN A 95 -0.15 -9.41 -9.87
CA ASN A 95 1.30 -9.29 -10.04
C ASN A 95 1.84 -7.86 -9.86
N ASP A 96 0.95 -6.85 -9.86
CA ASP A 96 1.28 -5.42 -9.77
C ASP A 96 1.26 -4.88 -8.32
N GLU A 97 1.37 -5.75 -7.32
CA GLU A 97 1.54 -5.35 -5.93
C GLU A 97 3.03 -5.26 -5.54
N TYR A 98 3.69 -4.19 -5.96
CA TYR A 98 5.14 -4.02 -5.78
C TYR A 98 5.58 -3.96 -4.30
N ILE A 99 4.75 -3.37 -3.43
CA ILE A 99 4.99 -3.37 -1.97
C ILE A 99 4.87 -4.78 -1.40
N THR A 100 3.85 -5.54 -1.80
CA THR A 100 3.66 -6.95 -1.41
C THR A 100 4.85 -7.80 -1.84
N ARG A 101 5.34 -7.61 -3.07
CA ARG A 101 6.55 -8.25 -3.58
C ARG A 101 7.79 -7.92 -2.77
N LEU A 102 7.96 -6.64 -2.42
CA LEU A 102 9.08 -6.21 -1.58
C LEU A 102 9.04 -6.90 -0.21
N TYR A 103 7.90 -6.93 0.47
CA TYR A 103 7.75 -7.65 1.75
C TYR A 103 7.97 -9.17 1.62
N LEU A 104 7.58 -9.79 0.51
CA LEU A 104 7.86 -11.21 0.26
C LEU A 104 9.38 -11.43 0.20
N GLY A 105 10.09 -10.58 -0.53
CA GLY A 105 11.55 -10.64 -0.62
C GLY A 105 12.24 -10.45 0.73
N LEU A 106 11.75 -9.52 1.55
CA LEU A 106 12.24 -9.29 2.91
C LEU A 106 12.00 -10.52 3.81
N ALA A 107 10.81 -11.13 3.76
CA ALA A 107 10.48 -12.33 4.53
C ALA A 107 11.40 -13.52 4.15
N LEU A 108 11.63 -13.71 2.84
CA LEU A 108 12.53 -14.74 2.31
C LEU A 108 13.98 -14.51 2.73
N ALA A 109 14.46 -13.27 2.62
CA ALA A 109 15.83 -12.91 3.00
C ALA A 109 16.08 -13.15 4.50
N ARG A 110 15.14 -12.74 5.37
CA ARG A 110 15.22 -13.01 6.82
C ARG A 110 15.12 -14.50 7.16
N SER A 111 14.41 -15.29 6.35
CA SER A 111 14.28 -16.74 6.54
C SER A 111 15.46 -17.55 5.96
N GLY A 112 16.45 -16.89 5.38
CA GLY A 112 17.65 -17.54 4.83
C GLY A 112 17.57 -17.89 3.34
N GLU A 113 16.42 -17.71 2.67
CA GLU A 113 16.25 -17.90 1.23
C GLU A 113 16.81 -16.70 0.43
N ARG A 114 18.08 -16.35 0.67
CA ARG A 114 18.69 -15.08 0.25
C ARG A 114 18.61 -14.81 -1.25
N GLN A 115 18.90 -15.80 -2.10
CA GLN A 115 18.87 -15.59 -3.56
C GLN A 115 17.47 -15.25 -4.07
N ARG A 116 16.46 -15.97 -3.57
CA ARG A 116 15.06 -15.72 -3.93
C ARG A 116 14.57 -14.41 -3.30
N GLY A 117 14.95 -14.15 -2.05
CA GLY A 117 14.67 -12.89 -1.35
C GLY A 117 15.22 -11.68 -2.10
N LEU A 118 16.46 -11.75 -2.59
CA LEU A 118 17.08 -10.69 -3.39
C LEU A 118 16.26 -10.37 -4.64
N LYS A 119 15.88 -11.41 -5.39
CA LYS A 119 15.09 -11.26 -6.62
C LYS A 119 13.77 -10.53 -6.36
N GLU A 120 13.05 -10.90 -5.30
CA GLU A 120 11.78 -10.25 -4.97
C GLU A 120 11.97 -8.84 -4.38
N ILE A 121 13.05 -8.60 -3.61
CA ILE A 121 13.42 -7.25 -3.14
C ILE A 121 13.68 -6.33 -4.35
N GLU A 122 14.53 -6.76 -5.28
CA GLU A 122 14.85 -5.99 -6.49
C GLU A 122 13.61 -5.76 -7.35
N GLY A 123 12.80 -6.79 -7.55
CA GLY A 123 11.55 -6.68 -8.31
C GLY A 123 10.55 -5.70 -7.66
N GLY A 124 10.41 -5.75 -6.33
CA GLY A 124 9.56 -4.83 -5.59
C GLY A 124 10.06 -3.38 -5.67
N MET A 125 11.36 -3.16 -5.48
CA MET A 125 11.97 -1.83 -5.62
C MET A 125 11.84 -1.26 -7.03
N ARG A 126 12.11 -2.07 -8.07
CA ARG A 126 11.95 -1.65 -9.47
C ARG A 126 10.49 -1.30 -9.78
N GLY A 127 9.54 -2.15 -9.40
CA GLY A 127 8.12 -1.88 -9.61
C GLY A 127 7.64 -0.59 -8.93
N ILE A 128 8.10 -0.31 -7.70
CA ILE A 128 7.80 0.96 -7.02
C ILE A 128 8.40 2.15 -7.78
N ASN A 129 9.65 2.04 -8.25
CA ASN A 129 10.30 3.09 -9.01
C ASN A 129 9.57 3.37 -10.33
N ASP A 130 9.28 2.32 -11.09
CA ASP A 130 8.60 2.42 -12.39
C ASP A 130 7.19 3.02 -12.24
N TRP A 131 6.46 2.64 -11.17
CA TRP A 131 5.17 3.23 -10.85
C TRP A 131 5.29 4.72 -10.49
N LEU A 132 6.29 5.11 -9.70
CA LEU A 132 6.53 6.53 -9.36
C LEU A 132 6.91 7.34 -10.60
N GLU A 133 7.74 6.80 -11.49
CA GLU A 133 8.06 7.44 -12.77
C GLU A 133 6.80 7.61 -13.62
N TYR A 134 6.02 6.55 -13.80
CA TYR A 134 4.77 6.60 -14.53
C TYR A 134 3.80 7.65 -13.96
N ILE A 135 3.54 7.64 -12.65
CA ILE A 135 2.54 8.53 -12.06
C ILE A 135 2.98 9.99 -12.13
N THR A 136 4.28 10.25 -11.92
CA THR A 136 4.83 11.61 -11.94
C THR A 136 5.00 12.16 -13.36
N GLU A 137 4.97 11.32 -14.39
CA GLU A 137 4.98 11.73 -15.80
C GLU A 137 3.57 11.81 -16.39
N ALA A 138 2.81 10.71 -16.36
CA ALA A 138 1.51 10.59 -17.00
C ALA A 138 0.44 11.46 -16.30
N HIS A 139 0.58 11.67 -15.00
CA HIS A 139 -0.38 12.46 -14.20
C HIS A 139 0.23 13.75 -13.64
N ARG A 140 1.34 14.23 -14.24
CA ARG A 140 2.12 15.37 -13.76
C ARG A 140 1.34 16.67 -13.57
N PHE A 141 0.35 16.93 -14.43
CA PHE A 141 -0.48 18.14 -14.36
C PHE A 141 -1.76 17.94 -13.52
N SER A 142 -1.80 16.90 -12.69
CA SER A 142 -2.96 16.56 -11.87
C SER A 142 -2.51 16.11 -10.47
N TYR A 143 -2.77 14.87 -10.08
CA TYR A 143 -2.40 14.35 -8.78
C TYR A 143 -0.97 13.75 -8.75
N GLY A 144 -0.34 13.52 -9.91
CA GLY A 144 0.98 12.91 -10.01
C GLY A 144 2.11 13.76 -9.43
N GLN A 145 2.02 15.09 -9.52
CA GLN A 145 3.03 16.02 -8.99
C GLN A 145 3.24 15.94 -7.47
N TYR A 146 2.25 15.41 -6.73
CA TYR A 146 2.33 15.29 -5.27
C TYR A 146 3.02 14.01 -4.80
N TRP A 147 3.41 13.12 -5.71
CA TRP A 147 4.08 11.85 -5.37
C TRP A 147 5.60 11.97 -5.43
N ASP A 148 6.26 11.66 -4.31
CA ASP A 148 7.71 11.66 -4.11
C ASP A 148 8.40 12.94 -4.67
N PRO A 149 7.95 14.15 -4.29
CA PRO A 149 8.46 15.40 -4.87
C PRO A 149 9.93 15.67 -4.54
N SER A 150 10.41 15.22 -3.36
CA SER A 150 11.82 15.31 -2.96
C SER A 150 12.72 14.24 -3.60
N LEU A 151 12.11 13.28 -4.30
CA LEU A 151 12.74 12.10 -4.88
C LEU A 151 13.36 11.15 -3.84
N ASP A 152 12.96 11.23 -2.56
CA ASP A 152 13.58 10.46 -1.48
C ASP A 152 13.41 8.96 -1.70
N ILE A 153 12.21 8.52 -2.10
CA ILE A 153 11.92 7.10 -2.35
C ILE A 153 12.72 6.62 -3.56
N ARG A 154 12.67 7.35 -4.68
CA ARG A 154 13.40 6.98 -5.91
C ARG A 154 14.93 6.99 -5.72
N LYS A 155 15.47 7.95 -4.96
CA LYS A 155 16.91 7.99 -4.61
C LYS A 155 17.30 6.78 -3.77
N ALA A 156 16.51 6.45 -2.74
CA ALA A 156 16.77 5.28 -1.90
C ALA A 156 16.73 3.98 -2.71
N ILE A 157 15.73 3.81 -3.60
CA ILE A 157 15.64 2.64 -4.49
C ILE A 157 16.89 2.52 -5.35
N ARG A 158 17.29 3.59 -6.07
CA ARG A 158 18.49 3.55 -6.93
C ARG A 158 19.75 3.17 -6.16
N SER A 159 19.95 3.76 -4.98
CA SER A 159 21.10 3.44 -4.13
C SER A 159 21.10 1.98 -3.68
N ASN A 160 19.94 1.43 -3.33
CA ASN A 160 19.83 0.05 -2.85
C ASN A 160 19.98 -0.98 -3.98
N LEU A 161 19.43 -0.71 -5.16
CA LEU A 161 19.65 -1.55 -6.34
C LEU A 161 21.13 -1.56 -6.76
N ALA A 162 21.81 -0.41 -6.67
CA ALA A 162 23.26 -0.34 -6.93
C ALA A 162 24.06 -1.15 -5.90
N MET A 163 23.72 -1.05 -4.62
CA MET A 163 24.33 -1.85 -3.54
C MET A 163 24.10 -3.35 -3.76
N ALA A 164 22.87 -3.77 -4.05
CA ALA A 164 22.48 -5.16 -4.30
C ALA A 164 23.19 -5.78 -5.52
N SER A 165 23.57 -4.95 -6.50
CA SER A 165 24.31 -5.37 -7.70
C SER A 165 25.80 -5.62 -7.44
N SER A 166 26.31 -5.28 -6.26
CA SER A 166 27.71 -5.52 -5.90
C SER A 166 27.97 -6.97 -5.50
N ARG A 167 29.23 -7.43 -5.63
CA ARG A 167 29.62 -8.82 -5.35
C ARG A 167 29.37 -9.22 -3.88
N GLU A 168 29.57 -8.29 -2.97
CA GLU A 168 29.35 -8.46 -1.53
C GLU A 168 28.68 -7.19 -1.00
N PHE A 169 27.55 -7.35 -0.33
CA PHE A 169 26.81 -6.24 0.26
C PHE A 169 26.26 -6.62 1.64
N ASP A 170 25.91 -5.60 2.41
CA ASP A 170 25.32 -5.76 3.73
C ASP A 170 23.81 -6.12 3.62
N TRP A 171 23.49 -7.36 4.00
CA TRP A 171 22.12 -7.86 4.04
C TRP A 171 21.23 -7.15 5.06
N GLN A 172 21.77 -6.81 6.23
CA GLN A 172 20.99 -6.10 7.25
C GLN A 172 20.66 -4.70 6.75
N GLN A 173 21.61 -4.03 6.10
CA GLN A 173 21.38 -2.75 5.47
C GLN A 173 20.33 -2.84 4.34
N LEU A 174 20.41 -3.84 3.46
CA LEU A 174 19.43 -4.02 2.39
C LEU A 174 18.02 -4.25 2.94
N ILE A 175 17.89 -5.10 3.96
CA ILE A 175 16.62 -5.40 4.61
C ILE A 175 16.04 -4.14 5.27
N ALA A 176 16.83 -3.44 6.08
CA ALA A 176 16.40 -2.21 6.75
C ALA A 176 15.98 -1.12 5.74
N ASN A 177 16.73 -0.98 4.64
CA ASN A 177 16.39 -0.04 3.58
C ASN A 177 15.12 -0.45 2.82
N GLY A 178 14.91 -1.75 2.58
CA GLY A 178 13.68 -2.26 1.97
C GLY A 178 12.46 -2.01 2.85
N GLU A 179 12.58 -2.21 4.16
CA GLU A 179 11.53 -1.88 5.13
C GLU A 179 11.21 -0.39 5.12
N TRP A 180 12.24 0.47 5.10
CA TRP A 180 12.07 1.91 5.01
C TRP A 180 11.38 2.32 3.71
N ILE A 181 11.79 1.79 2.55
CA ILE A 181 11.17 2.09 1.24
C ILE A 181 9.69 1.71 1.27
N ALA A 182 9.36 0.52 1.75
CA ALA A 182 7.98 0.03 1.79
C ALA A 182 7.09 0.88 2.72
N MET A 183 7.61 1.25 3.91
CA MET A 183 6.88 2.10 4.86
C MET A 183 6.73 3.53 4.34
N ARG A 184 7.80 4.08 3.75
CA ARG A 184 7.78 5.43 3.19
C ARG A 184 6.79 5.52 2.03
N MET A 185 6.64 4.46 1.24
CA MET A 185 5.64 4.37 0.17
C MET A 185 4.21 4.30 0.70
N GLU A 186 3.99 3.55 1.79
CA GLU A 186 2.68 3.46 2.47
C GLU A 186 2.17 4.84 2.91
N GLU A 187 3.05 5.62 3.53
CA GLU A 187 2.74 6.98 3.97
C GLU A 187 2.64 7.98 2.81
N GLU A 188 3.29 7.71 1.67
CA GLU A 188 3.34 8.65 0.55
C GLU A 188 1.97 8.88 -0.07
N GLY A 189 1.15 7.84 -0.15
CA GLY A 189 -0.22 8.00 -0.62
C GLY A 189 -1.11 8.86 0.29
N ASP A 190 -0.79 8.95 1.59
CA ASP A 190 -1.45 9.89 2.50
C ASP A 190 -0.90 11.31 2.32
N ARG A 191 0.43 11.48 2.21
CA ARG A 191 1.08 12.78 1.97
C ARG A 191 0.63 13.42 0.66
N ALA A 192 0.68 12.67 -0.44
CA ALA A 192 0.28 13.16 -1.76
C ALA A 192 -1.16 13.70 -1.76
N ARG A 193 -2.09 12.98 -1.10
CA ARG A 193 -3.48 13.44 -0.96
C ARG A 193 -3.63 14.67 -0.08
N GLN A 194 -2.85 14.77 1.00
CA GLN A 194 -2.87 15.94 1.86
C GLN A 194 -2.34 17.18 1.14
N ASP A 195 -1.29 17.04 0.36
CA ASP A 195 -0.71 18.15 -0.40
C ASP A 195 -1.65 18.60 -1.52
N GLU A 196 -2.27 17.67 -2.24
CA GLU A 196 -3.34 17.97 -3.21
C GLU A 196 -4.51 18.74 -2.57
N ALA A 197 -4.99 18.28 -1.40
CA ALA A 197 -6.09 18.94 -0.70
C ALA A 197 -5.72 20.35 -0.24
N ARG A 198 -4.48 20.56 0.26
CA ARG A 198 -3.98 21.86 0.69
C ARG A 198 -3.87 22.85 -0.48
N GLU A 199 -3.42 22.39 -1.64
CA GLU A 199 -3.34 23.24 -2.84
C GLU A 199 -4.73 23.69 -3.29
N ARG A 200 -5.68 22.75 -3.40
CA ARG A 200 -7.08 23.09 -3.74
C ARG A 200 -7.73 24.07 -2.77
N SER A 201 -7.49 23.94 -1.47
CA SER A 201 -7.99 24.91 -0.49
C SER A 201 -7.41 26.31 -0.72
N ARG A 202 -6.12 26.42 -1.02
CA ARG A 202 -5.48 27.72 -1.31
C ARG A 202 -6.03 28.39 -2.56
N GLU A 203 -6.32 27.62 -3.61
CA GLU A 203 -6.95 28.13 -4.82
C GLU A 203 -8.36 28.69 -4.56
N ASN A 204 -9.14 28.00 -3.70
CA ASN A 204 -10.50 28.43 -3.35
C ASN A 204 -10.53 29.68 -2.44
N ASP A 205 -9.51 29.86 -1.59
CA ASP A 205 -9.41 30.99 -0.64
C ASP A 205 -8.66 32.22 -1.23
N GLY A 206 -8.32 32.20 -2.52
CA GLY A 206 -7.62 33.29 -3.20
C GLY A 206 -8.46 34.60 -3.32
N PRO A 207 -7.82 35.76 -3.55
CA PRO A 207 -8.48 37.07 -3.59
C PRO A 207 -9.53 37.25 -4.70
N ASP A 208 -9.62 36.32 -5.65
CA ASP A 208 -10.63 36.30 -6.72
C ASP A 208 -11.86 35.42 -6.37
N SER A 209 -11.99 34.97 -5.12
CA SER A 209 -13.11 34.14 -4.68
C SER A 209 -14.43 34.95 -4.65
N PRO A 210 -15.53 34.51 -5.30
CA PRO A 210 -16.77 35.29 -5.43
C PRO A 210 -17.57 35.45 -4.12
N GLY A 211 -17.03 35.01 -2.98
CA GLY A 211 -17.65 35.09 -1.65
C GLY A 211 -17.02 36.10 -0.70
N GLY A 212 -16.00 36.88 -1.10
CA GLY A 212 -15.34 37.85 -0.23
C GLY A 212 -15.98 39.25 -0.24
N ARG A 213 -17.13 39.42 0.42
CA ARG A 213 -17.60 40.74 0.94
C ARG A 213 -18.34 40.56 2.24
#